data_AF-M8EHB9-F1
#
_entry.id   AF-M8EHB9-F1
#
_cell.length_a   1.000
_cell.length_b   1.000
_cell.length_c   1.000
_cell.angle_alpha   90.00
_cell.angle_beta   90.00
_cell.angle_gamma   90.00
#
_symmetry.space_group_name_H-M   'P 1'
#
loop_
_entity.id
_entity.type
_entity.pdbx_description
1 polymer ?
#
loop_
_entity_poly.entity_id
_entity_poly.type
_entity_poly.pdbx_seq_one_letter_code
_entity_poly.pdbx_strand_id
1 'polypeptide(L)'
;MDFLQKTPAEIWRMLIPPANWMFCEEMPEDEMIFHYRDSIYFINEDGSVLALPKPACFEQLDLETLLEWLATSEETVDFDDNGEFDYGFVLKQMGFVVPTRRPRETSSFQIEIINTVLPQSMCTRYELKKVSFIFALYHALMRCHELNRRSGWEYEHEIKSITKLEQNQIGGLRLNL
;
A
#
# COMPACT_ATOMS: atom_id res chain seq x y z
N MET A 1 9.95 8.96 -6.29
CA MET A 1 8.86 9.41 -5.40
C MET A 1 9.35 9.23 -3.98
N ASP A 2 9.21 10.24 -3.13
CA ASP A 2 9.50 10.14 -1.69
C ASP A 2 8.23 9.66 -0.97
N PHE A 3 8.33 8.54 -0.27
CA PHE A 3 7.21 7.92 0.44
C PHE A 3 7.09 8.37 1.89
N LEU A 4 8.14 8.97 2.46
CA LEU A 4 8.14 9.44 3.86
C LEU A 4 7.28 10.70 4.05
N GLN A 5 6.89 11.35 2.96
CA GLN A 5 6.01 12.52 2.94
C GLN A 5 4.56 12.18 2.57
N LYS A 6 4.24 10.88 2.45
CA LYS A 6 2.92 10.42 2.04
C LYS A 6 2.05 10.08 3.25
N THR A 7 0.80 10.54 3.23
CA THR A 7 -0.17 10.11 4.24
C THR A 7 -0.55 8.64 4.02
N PRO A 8 -1.08 7.96 5.04
CA PRO A 8 -1.55 6.59 4.88
C PRO A 8 -2.57 6.42 3.76
N ALA A 9 -3.58 7.30 3.70
CA ALA A 9 -4.57 7.27 2.63
C ALA A 9 -3.95 7.46 1.24
N GLU A 10 -2.92 8.30 1.07
CA GLU A 10 -2.23 8.42 -0.23
C GLU A 10 -1.57 7.10 -0.66
N ILE A 11 -0.93 6.37 0.25
CA ILE A 11 -0.32 5.07 -0.04
C ILE A 11 -1.39 4.05 -0.42
N TRP A 12 -2.50 3.99 0.33
CA TRP A 12 -3.62 3.10 0.02
C TRP A 12 -4.26 3.43 -1.33
N ARG A 13 -4.46 4.71 -1.68
CA ARG A 13 -4.95 5.12 -3.01
C ARG A 13 -4.02 4.70 -4.16
N MET A 14 -2.72 4.57 -3.93
CA MET A 14 -1.79 4.04 -4.95
C MET A 14 -1.94 2.52 -5.16
N LEU A 15 -2.43 1.79 -4.16
CA LEU A 15 -2.64 0.35 -4.21
C LEU A 15 -4.02 -0.02 -4.74
N ILE A 16 -5.05 0.62 -4.21
CA ILE A 16 -6.45 0.26 -4.42
C ILE A 16 -6.98 0.93 -5.69
N PRO A 17 -7.57 0.19 -6.64
CA PRO A 17 -8.17 0.78 -7.83
C PRO A 17 -9.28 1.78 -7.48
N PRO A 18 -9.43 2.91 -8.20
CA PRO A 18 -10.48 3.90 -7.94
C PRO A 18 -11.91 3.35 -7.97
N ALA A 19 -12.15 2.29 -8.76
CA ALA A 19 -13.46 1.62 -8.83
C ALA A 19 -13.89 0.95 -7.50
N ASN A 20 -12.98 0.84 -6.54
CA ASN A 20 -13.24 0.27 -5.22
C ASN A 20 -13.36 1.34 -4.13
N TRP A 21 -13.07 2.59 -4.43
CA TRP A 21 -13.12 3.68 -3.45
C TRP A 21 -14.57 4.04 -3.15
N MET A 22 -14.85 4.39 -1.91
CA MET A 22 -16.19 4.75 -1.45
C MET A 22 -16.17 6.19 -0.91
N PHE A 23 -17.28 6.92 -1.08
CA PHE A 23 -17.52 8.25 -0.50
C PHE A 23 -16.41 9.28 -0.75
N CYS A 24 -15.79 9.29 -1.93
CA CYS A 24 -14.61 10.12 -2.23
C CYS A 24 -14.85 11.64 -2.12
N GLU A 25 -16.10 12.10 -2.21
CA GLU A 25 -16.47 13.52 -2.09
C GLU A 25 -16.73 13.95 -0.63
N GLU A 26 -16.94 12.98 0.26
CA GLU A 26 -17.30 13.20 1.67
C GLU A 26 -16.12 12.98 2.61
N MET A 27 -15.18 12.10 2.24
CA MET A 27 -14.02 11.76 3.06
C MET A 27 -12.94 12.84 3.04
N PRO A 28 -12.28 13.12 4.18
CA PRO A 28 -11.03 13.89 4.22
C PRO A 28 -9.93 13.34 3.29
N GLU A 29 -8.99 14.20 2.89
CA GLU A 29 -7.90 13.80 1.99
C GLU A 29 -6.92 12.79 2.62
N ASP A 30 -6.78 12.80 3.93
CA ASP A 30 -5.91 11.94 4.74
C ASP A 30 -6.58 10.64 5.23
N GLU A 31 -7.87 10.47 4.95
CA GLU A 31 -8.64 9.25 5.25
C GLU A 31 -9.11 8.56 3.96
N MET A 32 -9.47 7.28 4.04
CA MET A 32 -9.98 6.54 2.89
C MET A 32 -10.89 5.40 3.29
N ILE A 33 -12.04 5.29 2.62
CA ILE A 33 -12.89 4.11 2.67
C ILE A 33 -12.84 3.40 1.31
N PHE A 34 -12.66 2.09 1.33
CA PHE A 34 -12.74 1.28 0.12
C PHE A 34 -13.25 -0.12 0.40
N HIS A 35 -13.82 -0.76 -0.61
CA HIS A 35 -14.19 -2.17 -0.52
C HIS A 35 -13.18 -3.06 -1.26
N TYR A 36 -12.90 -4.23 -0.70
CA TYR A 36 -12.10 -5.24 -1.37
C TYR A 36 -12.57 -6.63 -0.95
N ARG A 37 -12.89 -7.47 -1.94
CA ARG A 37 -13.50 -8.79 -1.73
C ARG A 37 -14.73 -8.69 -0.83
N ASP A 38 -14.68 -9.31 0.35
CA ASP A 38 -15.80 -9.52 1.25
C ASP A 38 -15.78 -8.53 2.43
N SER A 39 -14.97 -7.47 2.35
CA SER A 39 -14.84 -6.47 3.41
C SER A 39 -14.82 -5.03 2.88
N ILE A 40 -15.20 -4.10 3.74
CA ILE A 40 -15.02 -2.66 3.63
C ILE A 40 -13.91 -2.27 4.61
N TYR A 41 -12.97 -1.45 4.16
CA TYR A 41 -11.81 -1.03 4.92
C TYR A 41 -11.86 0.48 5.15
N PHE A 42 -11.48 0.89 6.35
CA PHE A 42 -11.41 2.28 6.79
C PHE A 42 -9.95 2.56 7.13
N ILE A 43 -9.38 3.56 6.47
CA ILE A 43 -8.03 4.06 6.70
C ILE A 43 -8.17 5.42 7.37
N ASN A 44 -7.69 5.52 8.60
CA ASN A 44 -7.72 6.76 9.36
C ASN A 44 -6.44 7.59 9.12
N GLU A 45 -6.47 8.86 9.52
CA GLU A 45 -5.34 9.80 9.38
C GLU A 45 -4.04 9.26 10.00
N ASP A 46 -4.14 8.61 11.15
CA ASP A 46 -3.01 8.05 11.90
C ASP A 46 -2.44 6.74 11.31
N GLY A 47 -3.08 6.21 10.27
CA GLY A 47 -2.69 4.97 9.60
C GLY A 47 -3.31 3.71 10.18
N SER A 48 -4.12 3.82 11.25
CA SER A 48 -4.93 2.71 11.74
C SER A 48 -5.89 2.24 10.66
N VAL A 49 -6.14 0.92 10.66
CA VAL A 49 -7.01 0.28 9.67
C VAL A 49 -8.07 -0.52 10.39
N LEU A 50 -9.32 -0.28 10.00
CA LEU A 50 -10.47 -1.07 10.43
C LEU A 50 -11.04 -1.83 9.23
N ALA A 51 -11.61 -3.02 9.47
CA ALA A 51 -12.38 -3.73 8.47
C ALA A 51 -13.75 -4.15 9.00
N LEU A 52 -14.75 -3.99 8.15
CA LEU A 52 -16.09 -4.53 8.31
C LEU A 52 -16.37 -5.60 7.25
N PRO A 53 -17.17 -6.63 7.56
CA PRO A 53 -17.78 -7.48 6.55
C PRO A 53 -18.58 -6.65 5.55
N LYS A 54 -18.43 -6.94 4.26
CA LYS A 54 -19.14 -6.24 3.20
C LYS A 54 -20.54 -6.83 3.02
N PRO A 55 -21.62 -6.05 3.21
CA PRO A 55 -22.98 -6.54 3.07
C PRO A 55 -23.36 -6.65 1.60
N ALA A 56 -24.38 -7.44 1.31
CA ALA A 56 -24.84 -7.66 -0.07
C ALA A 56 -25.28 -6.37 -0.78
N CYS A 57 -25.83 -5.40 -0.03
CA CYS A 57 -26.33 -4.12 -0.54
C CYS A 57 -25.39 -2.94 -0.25
N PHE A 58 -24.08 -3.18 -0.15
CA PHE A 58 -23.10 -2.13 0.21
C PHE A 58 -23.11 -0.91 -0.72
N GLU A 59 -23.49 -1.08 -1.99
CA GLU A 59 -23.59 0.01 -2.97
C GLU A 59 -24.73 1.00 -2.68
N GLN A 60 -25.68 0.64 -1.81
CA GLN A 60 -26.82 1.47 -1.43
C GLN A 60 -26.64 2.13 -0.06
N LEU A 61 -25.55 1.82 0.64
CA LEU A 61 -25.26 2.42 1.93
C LEU A 61 -24.81 3.87 1.74
N ASP A 62 -25.35 4.77 2.55
CA ASP A 62 -24.76 6.08 2.77
C ASP A 62 -23.65 6.01 3.82
N LEU A 63 -22.85 7.08 3.90
CA LEU A 63 -21.70 7.15 4.79
C LEU A 63 -22.12 7.09 6.26
N GLU A 64 -23.21 7.77 6.64
CA GLU A 64 -23.71 7.80 8.02
C GLU A 64 -24.07 6.40 8.52
N THR A 65 -24.85 5.64 7.72
CA THR A 65 -25.23 4.26 8.05
C THR A 65 -24.00 3.36 8.16
N LEU A 66 -23.02 3.54 7.27
CA LEU A 66 -21.79 2.75 7.31
C LEU A 66 -20.97 3.02 8.58
N LEU A 67 -20.86 4.28 9.01
CA LEU A 67 -20.15 4.68 10.22
C LEU A 67 -20.89 4.21 11.49
N GLU A 68 -22.22 4.30 11.52
CA GLU A 68 -23.02 3.73 12.62
C GLU A 68 -22.77 2.22 12.74
N TRP A 69 -22.72 1.52 11.62
CA TRP A 69 -22.47 0.09 11.62
C TRP A 69 -21.03 -0.24 12.05
N LEU A 70 -20.04 0.55 11.63
CA LEU A 70 -18.65 0.40 12.09
C LEU A 70 -18.55 0.49 13.62
N ALA A 71 -19.28 1.43 14.21
CA ALA A 71 -19.28 1.65 15.66
C ALA A 71 -20.05 0.58 16.46
N THR A 72 -20.99 -0.13 15.83
CA THR A 72 -21.92 -1.04 16.54
C THR A 72 -21.71 -2.52 16.22
N SER A 73 -20.98 -2.84 15.15
CA SER A 73 -20.74 -4.21 14.72
C SER A 73 -19.76 -4.94 15.63
N GLU A 74 -20.13 -6.13 16.08
CA GLU A 74 -19.22 -7.06 16.78
C GLU A 74 -18.24 -7.76 15.82
N GLU A 75 -18.46 -7.62 14.51
CA GLU A 75 -17.61 -8.22 13.46
C GLU A 75 -16.55 -7.21 12.93
N THR A 76 -16.46 -6.02 13.52
CA THR A 76 -15.39 -5.06 13.20
C THR A 76 -14.04 -5.65 13.61
N VAL A 77 -13.11 -5.65 12.67
CA VAL A 77 -11.71 -5.99 12.92
C VAL A 77 -10.91 -4.70 13.01
N ASP A 78 -10.37 -4.42 14.18
CA ASP A 78 -9.31 -3.44 14.36
C ASP A 78 -7.96 -4.13 14.17
N PHE A 79 -7.16 -3.66 13.21
CA PHE A 79 -5.86 -4.24 12.94
C PHE A 79 -4.82 -3.87 14.01
N ASP A 80 -5.06 -2.78 14.75
CA ASP A 80 -4.16 -2.30 15.82
C ASP A 80 -4.26 -3.17 17.08
N ASP A 81 -5.41 -3.81 17.33
CA ASP A 81 -5.64 -4.68 18.49
C ASP A 81 -4.63 -5.84 18.59
N ASN A 82 -4.03 -6.23 17.46
CA ASN A 82 -3.07 -7.33 17.39
C ASN A 82 -1.61 -6.88 17.47
N GLY A 83 -1.35 -5.58 17.59
CA GLY A 83 0.01 -5.02 17.69
C GLY A 83 0.83 -5.12 16.39
N GLU A 84 0.20 -5.36 15.24
CA GLU A 84 0.85 -5.40 13.93
C GLU A 84 0.33 -4.24 13.05
N PHE A 85 1.02 -3.10 13.11
CA PHE A 85 0.57 -1.80 12.57
C PHE A 85 0.98 -1.54 11.10
N ASP A 86 1.64 -2.49 10.42
CA ASP A 86 2.20 -2.23 9.10
C ASP A 86 1.29 -2.66 7.94
N TYR A 87 1.39 -1.93 6.83
CA TYR A 87 0.64 -2.19 5.59
C TYR A 87 0.76 -3.64 5.10
N GLY A 88 1.94 -4.26 5.24
CA GLY A 88 2.17 -5.62 4.75
C GLY A 88 1.38 -6.67 5.52
N PHE A 89 1.17 -6.47 6.83
CA PHE A 89 0.28 -7.30 7.62
C PHE A 89 -1.17 -7.19 7.12
N VAL A 90 -1.68 -5.96 7.02
CA VAL A 90 -3.06 -5.70 6.56
C VAL A 90 -3.27 -6.29 5.16
N LEU A 91 -2.38 -5.99 4.20
CA LEU A 91 -2.44 -6.52 2.83
C LEU A 91 -2.46 -8.05 2.78
N LYS A 92 -1.74 -8.72 3.69
CA LYS A 92 -1.72 -10.17 3.80
C LYS A 92 -3.06 -10.72 4.31
N GLN A 93 -3.65 -10.10 5.33
CA GLN A 93 -4.94 -10.51 5.89
C GLN A 93 -6.10 -10.27 4.91
N MET A 94 -6.06 -9.14 4.19
CA MET A 94 -6.97 -8.86 3.06
C MET A 94 -6.87 -9.93 1.95
N GLY A 95 -5.75 -10.65 1.91
CA GLY A 95 -5.35 -11.49 0.79
C GLY A 95 -5.19 -10.69 -0.50
N PHE A 96 -4.70 -9.45 -0.41
CA PHE A 96 -4.58 -8.53 -1.53
C PHE A 96 -3.74 -9.13 -2.66
N VAL A 97 -4.25 -9.08 -3.88
CA VAL A 97 -3.56 -9.60 -5.07
C VAL A 97 -3.37 -8.48 -6.08
N VAL A 98 -2.13 -8.34 -6.55
CA VAL A 98 -1.75 -7.40 -7.59
C VAL A 98 -1.07 -8.14 -8.75
N PRO A 99 -1.44 -7.84 -10.01
CA PRO A 99 -0.77 -8.43 -11.15
C PRO A 99 0.67 -7.91 -11.28
N THR A 100 1.63 -8.83 -11.37
CA THR A 100 3.05 -8.52 -11.57
C THR A 100 3.28 -7.66 -12.82
N ARG A 101 2.50 -7.90 -13.87
CA ARG A 101 2.59 -7.18 -15.14
C ARG A 101 1.21 -6.76 -15.61
N ARG A 102 1.12 -5.57 -16.19
CA ARG A 102 -0.02 -5.13 -16.99
C ARG A 102 0.48 -4.80 -18.40
N PRO A 103 -0.24 -5.17 -19.47
CA PRO A 103 0.16 -4.84 -20.83
C PRO A 103 0.41 -3.34 -20.96
N ARG A 104 1.58 -2.95 -21.53
CA ARG A 104 2.01 -1.55 -21.73
C ARG A 104 2.35 -0.73 -20.47
N GLU A 105 2.28 -1.30 -19.27
CA GLU A 105 2.55 -0.60 -18.00
C GLU A 105 3.70 -1.23 -17.18
N THR A 106 4.64 -1.91 -17.84
CA THR A 106 5.80 -2.50 -17.13
C THR A 106 7.02 -1.60 -17.20
N SER A 107 7.76 -1.49 -16.10
CA SER A 107 9.04 -0.78 -16.03
C SER A 107 9.99 -1.49 -15.05
N SER A 108 11.24 -1.07 -15.00
CA SER A 108 12.13 -1.44 -13.90
C SER A 108 12.05 -0.37 -12.81
N PHE A 109 12.03 -0.78 -11.55
CA PHE A 109 11.97 0.12 -10.40
C PHE A 109 13.10 -0.21 -9.43
N GLN A 110 13.80 0.82 -9.00
CA GLN A 110 14.70 0.76 -7.85
C GLN A 110 13.91 1.11 -6.60
N ILE A 111 13.96 0.22 -5.61
CA ILE A 111 13.31 0.38 -4.32
C ILE A 111 14.39 0.67 -3.28
N GLU A 112 14.13 1.65 -2.42
CA GLU A 112 14.93 1.99 -1.26
C GLU A 112 14.05 1.91 -0.01
N ILE A 113 14.44 1.05 0.93
CA ILE A 113 13.82 0.91 2.25
C ILE A 113 14.85 1.33 3.30
N ILE A 114 14.44 2.14 4.26
CA ILE A 114 15.28 2.63 5.36
C ILE A 114 14.75 2.12 6.69
N ASN A 115 15.64 2.06 7.67
CA ASN A 115 15.28 2.01 9.09
C ASN A 115 15.04 3.45 9.59
N THR A 116 13.87 3.74 10.16
CA THR A 116 13.50 5.12 10.58
C THR A 116 14.35 5.63 11.75
N VAL A 117 14.85 4.73 12.60
CA VAL A 117 15.72 5.05 13.75
C VAL A 117 17.15 5.37 13.30
N LEU A 118 17.67 4.65 12.30
CA LEU A 118 19.02 4.86 11.76
C LEU A 118 19.05 4.89 10.22
N PRO A 119 18.46 5.92 9.58
CA PRO A 119 18.24 5.94 8.13
C PRO A 119 19.51 5.91 7.28
N GLN A 120 20.62 6.39 7.83
CA GLN A 120 21.89 6.55 7.11
C GLN A 120 22.79 5.31 7.17
N SER A 121 22.58 4.41 8.13
CA SER A 121 23.45 3.23 8.34
C SER A 121 22.77 1.91 7.98
N MET A 122 21.44 1.85 7.94
CA MET A 122 20.69 0.65 7.58
C MET A 122 19.68 0.95 6.46
N CYS A 123 20.13 0.72 5.23
CA CYS A 123 19.35 0.92 4.01
C CYS A 123 19.38 -0.34 3.15
N THR A 124 18.20 -0.81 2.74
CA THR A 124 18.04 -1.91 1.79
C THR A 124 17.66 -1.34 0.43
N ARG A 125 18.48 -1.66 -0.60
CA ARG A 125 18.22 -1.25 -1.99
C ARG A 125 18.17 -2.47 -2.90
N TYR A 126 17.17 -2.51 -3.77
CA TYR A 126 17.03 -3.58 -4.76
C TYR A 126 16.25 -3.13 -5.99
N GLU A 127 16.36 -3.88 -7.08
CA GLU A 127 15.68 -3.62 -8.35
C GLU A 127 14.60 -4.68 -8.62
N LEU A 128 13.40 -4.24 -9.00
CA LEU A 128 12.38 -5.08 -9.61
C LEU A 128 12.30 -4.80 -11.11
N LYS A 129 12.46 -5.85 -11.92
CA LYS A 129 12.55 -5.74 -13.38
C LYS A 129 11.24 -6.05 -14.08
N LYS A 130 10.82 -5.17 -14.99
CA LYS A 130 9.65 -5.36 -15.87
C LYS A 130 8.37 -5.71 -15.09
N VAL A 131 8.05 -4.91 -14.08
CA VAL A 131 6.85 -5.03 -13.24
C VAL A 131 5.97 -3.79 -13.36
N SER A 132 4.71 -3.86 -12.93
CA SER A 132 3.85 -2.68 -12.75
C SER A 132 4.29 -1.87 -11.52
N PHE A 133 3.97 -0.58 -11.48
CA PHE A 133 4.25 0.26 -10.29
C PHE A 133 3.52 -0.27 -9.05
N ILE A 134 2.24 -0.62 -9.18
CA ILE A 134 1.42 -1.14 -8.08
C ILE A 134 2.06 -2.42 -7.51
N PHE A 135 2.59 -3.31 -8.37
CA PHE A 135 3.32 -4.49 -7.91
C PHE A 135 4.61 -4.11 -7.17
N ALA A 136 5.35 -3.12 -7.66
CA ALA A 136 6.56 -2.65 -6.98
C ALA A 136 6.25 -2.06 -5.59
N LEU A 137 5.18 -1.28 -5.47
CA LEU A 137 4.70 -0.75 -4.19
C LEU A 137 4.26 -1.86 -3.23
N TYR A 138 3.39 -2.76 -3.69
CA TYR A 138 2.98 -3.93 -2.91
C TYR A 138 4.19 -4.73 -2.41
N HIS A 139 5.13 -5.06 -3.31
CA HIS A 139 6.32 -5.82 -2.95
C HIS A 139 7.20 -5.06 -1.94
N ALA A 140 7.33 -3.74 -2.07
CA ALA A 140 8.08 -2.92 -1.14
C ALA A 140 7.46 -2.93 0.26
N LEU A 141 6.14 -2.80 0.38
CA LEU A 141 5.41 -2.86 1.66
C LEU A 141 5.53 -4.24 2.31
N MET A 142 5.38 -5.32 1.53
CA MET A 142 5.60 -6.68 2.01
C MET A 142 7.04 -6.89 2.50
N ARG A 143 8.02 -6.23 1.85
CA ARG A 143 9.42 -6.30 2.26
C ARG A 143 9.68 -5.52 3.56
N CYS A 144 9.02 -4.37 3.76
CA CYS A 144 9.05 -3.65 5.04
C CYS A 144 8.54 -4.53 6.18
N HIS A 145 7.37 -5.15 6.01
CA HIS A 145 6.82 -6.11 6.98
C HIS A 145 7.80 -7.24 7.33
N GLU A 146 8.41 -7.85 6.30
CA GLU A 146 9.39 -8.92 6.51
C GLU A 146 10.61 -8.44 7.30
N LEU A 147 11.10 -7.23 7.04
CA LEU A 147 12.24 -6.65 7.74
C LEU A 147 11.89 -6.32 9.19
N ASN A 148 10.74 -5.69 9.45
CA ASN A 148 10.23 -5.41 10.80
C ASN A 148 10.11 -6.69 11.63
N ARG A 149 9.50 -7.72 11.05
CA ARG A 149 9.38 -9.02 11.71
C ARG A 149 10.74 -9.67 11.99
N ARG A 150 11.71 -9.53 11.10
CA ARG A 150 13.08 -10.07 11.30
C ARG A 150 13.86 -9.34 12.37
N SER A 151 13.62 -8.05 12.58
CA SER A 151 14.17 -7.28 13.68
C SER A 151 13.39 -7.45 14.99
N GLY A 152 12.38 -8.33 15.04
CA GLY A 152 11.53 -8.46 16.23
C GLY A 152 10.76 -7.18 16.55
N TRP A 153 10.46 -6.36 15.54
CA TRP A 153 9.80 -5.06 15.66
C TRP A 153 10.60 -4.00 16.45
N GLU A 154 11.89 -4.24 16.72
CA GLU A 154 12.77 -3.25 17.36
C GLU A 154 13.05 -2.04 16.46
N TYR A 155 12.85 -2.20 15.15
CA TYR A 155 13.06 -1.18 14.14
C TYR A 155 11.86 -1.12 13.23
N GLU A 156 11.53 0.11 12.81
CA GLU A 156 10.54 0.38 11.80
C GLU A 156 11.22 0.63 10.46
N HIS A 157 10.85 -0.19 9.48
CA HIS A 157 11.35 -0.14 8.12
C HIS A 157 10.30 0.46 7.20
N GLU A 158 10.64 1.56 6.56
CA GLU A 158 9.75 2.28 5.67
C GLU A 158 10.32 2.38 4.26
N ILE A 159 9.42 2.42 3.29
CA ILE A 159 9.78 2.75 1.92
C ILE A 159 10.21 4.20 1.92
N LYS A 160 11.46 4.46 1.56
CA LYS A 160 11.91 5.82 1.29
C LYS A 160 11.56 6.22 -0.13
N SER A 161 11.89 5.36 -1.10
CA SER A 161 11.61 5.68 -2.50
C SER A 161 11.36 4.45 -3.38
N ILE A 162 10.49 4.66 -4.37
CA ILE A 162 10.34 3.80 -5.54
C ILE A 162 10.61 4.67 -6.76
N THR A 163 11.69 4.36 -7.46
CA THR A 163 12.19 5.18 -8.57
C THR A 163 12.18 4.35 -9.85
N LYS A 164 11.48 4.83 -10.87
CA LYS A 164 11.48 4.20 -12.19
C LYS A 164 12.87 4.36 -12.81
N LEU A 165 13.46 3.25 -13.24
CA LEU A 165 14.72 3.26 -13.95
C LEU A 165 14.45 3.52 -15.43
N GLU A 166 15.12 4.53 -15.98
CA GLU A 166 15.11 4.74 -17.42
C GLU A 166 15.81 3.57 -18.10
N GLN A 167 15.18 3.03 -19.14
CA GLN A 167 15.87 2.13 -20.04
C GLN A 167 16.84 2.99 -20.85
N ASN A 168 18.11 3.05 -20.43
CA ASN A 168 19.15 3.59 -21.30
C ASN A 168 18.97 2.97 -22.69
N GLN A 169 18.84 3.81 -23.71
CA GLN A 169 18.79 3.38 -25.11
C GLN A 169 20.12 2.68 -25.44
N ILE A 170 20.17 1.37 -25.22
CA ILE A 170 21.19 0.52 -25.82
C ILE A 170 20.79 0.37 -27.29
N GLY A 171 21.26 1.27 -28.15
CA GLY A 171 20.90 1.23 -29.57
C GLY A 171 21.45 2.39 -30.40
N GLY A 172 22.75 2.64 -30.33
CA GLY A 172 23.35 3.71 -31.14
C GLY A 172 24.87 3.69 -31.26
N LEU A 173 25.56 2.59 -30.98
CA LEU A 173 26.92 2.40 -31.47
C LEU A 173 26.83 2.16 -32.98
N ARG A 174 26.80 3.23 -33.77
CA ARG A 174 27.17 3.18 -35.19
C ARG A 174 28.67 2.88 -35.26
N LEU A 175 28.99 1.59 -35.23
CA LEU A 175 30.20 1.06 -35.85
C LEU A 175 29.87 0.84 -37.32
N ASN A 176 30.40 1.70 -38.20
CA ASN A 176 31.41 1.31 -39.20
C ASN A 176 31.46 2.28 -40.39
N LEU A 177 32.71 2.70 -40.64
CA LEU A 177 33.36 3.05 -41.89
C LEU A 177 32.96 4.36 -42.58
#